data_AF-A0A518BNL3-F1
#
_entry.id   AF-A0A518BNL3-F1
#
_cell.length_a   1.000
_cell.length_b   1.000
_cell.length_c   1.000
_cell.angle_alpha   90.00
_cell.angle_beta   90.00
_cell.angle_gamma   90.00
#
_symmetry.space_group_name_H-M   'P 1'
#
loop_
_entity.id
_entity.type
_entity.pdbx_description
1 polymer ?
#
loop_
_entity_poly.entity_id
_entity_poly.type
_entity_poly.pdbx_seq_one_letter_code
_entity_poly.pdbx_strand_id
1 'polypeptide(L)'
;MILRGPARRRLARWGLGLVAVVSAACAGPAGVHRSLAPAGEVAVQAGGSQEPAVSEPAAADGLILRERRGGVMGTTFMLEALGADAERLDAALDAAEAELRRIEDLMTTWRTSPLTELNARSGQGPVVVERELAQIIDQSLRVAEATGGAFDPTWYSAGKLWDFKAPVPTIPAGEDIATALEHVGYGRVKVDLAASTVELEAGTVLGLGGIAKGYGVDRALAVLREHGIEHGMVDAGGDLRVIGRKHGEVWQIAVRHPRRRGDVLAVIPLANIAVVTSGDYERFFELDGVRYHHILDPRTGRPATGAMSATVIGPEAGLCDALATALCVMGPEQGLELIERMERVEALIVDLNGEMHLSSGLPRADERP
;
A
#
# COMPACT_ATOMS: atom_id res chain seq x y z
N MET A 1 -10.05 20.57 12.77
CA MET A 1 -9.87 22.01 12.45
C MET A 1 -8.57 22.20 11.67
N ILE A 2 -8.56 21.84 10.38
CA ILE A 2 -7.43 22.10 9.48
C ILE A 2 -8.03 22.48 8.12
N LEU A 3 -8.33 23.76 7.95
CA LEU A 3 -8.54 24.40 6.65
C LEU A 3 -8.13 25.87 6.82
N ARG A 4 -7.04 26.29 6.14
CA ARG A 4 -6.90 27.60 5.47
C ARG A 4 -5.46 27.84 5.01
N GLY A 5 -5.31 28.12 3.70
CA GLY A 5 -4.24 29.00 3.18
C GLY A 5 -3.49 28.43 1.97
N PRO A 6 -3.33 29.21 0.87
CA PRO A 6 -2.86 28.69 -0.42
C PRO A 6 -1.34 28.46 -0.45
N ALA A 7 -0.97 27.39 -1.16
CA ALA A 7 0.37 26.91 -1.40
C ALA A 7 1.27 27.95 -2.09
N ARG A 8 2.39 28.31 -1.44
CA ARG A 8 3.64 28.68 -2.12
C ARG A 8 4.85 28.18 -1.33
N ARG A 9 5.69 27.41 -2.03
CA ARG A 9 7.06 26.96 -1.70
C ARG A 9 7.18 25.99 -0.51
N ARG A 10 7.25 24.68 -0.78
CA ARG A 10 7.74 23.68 0.20
C ARG A 10 8.68 22.63 -0.41
N LEU A 11 9.74 23.06 -1.10
CA LEU A 11 10.86 22.19 -1.51
C LEU A 11 12.21 22.60 -0.88
N ALA A 12 12.21 23.06 0.37
CA ALA A 12 13.45 23.30 1.11
C ALA A 12 13.47 22.73 2.54
N ARG A 13 12.52 21.85 2.91
CA ARG A 13 12.41 21.39 4.30
C ARG A 13 12.60 19.91 4.58
N TRP A 14 12.71 19.03 3.57
CA TRP A 14 12.47 17.60 3.83
C TRP A 14 13.40 16.58 3.17
N GLY A 15 14.51 16.98 2.55
CA GLY A 15 15.52 16.02 2.08
C GLY A 15 15.04 14.96 1.06
N LEU A 16 13.81 15.09 0.55
CA LEU A 16 13.31 14.34 -0.60
C LEU A 16 14.13 14.79 -1.81
N GLY A 17 14.88 13.86 -2.39
CA GLY A 17 15.55 14.07 -3.67
C GLY A 17 14.56 13.98 -4.83
N LEU A 18 15.06 14.21 -6.05
CA LEU A 18 14.26 14.16 -7.28
C LEU A 18 13.66 12.76 -7.49
N VAL A 19 12.39 12.68 -7.89
CA VAL A 19 11.83 11.43 -8.43
C VAL A 19 12.47 11.19 -9.79
N ALA A 20 13.32 10.16 -9.87
CA ALA A 20 13.90 9.75 -11.15
C ALA A 20 12.89 8.84 -11.86
N VAL A 21 12.15 9.40 -12.81
CA VAL A 21 11.32 8.61 -13.73
C VAL A 21 12.25 7.86 -14.67
N VAL A 22 12.14 6.54 -14.73
CA VAL A 22 12.91 5.74 -15.67
C VAL A 22 12.18 5.79 -17.01
N SER A 23 12.57 6.73 -17.88
CA SER A 23 12.02 6.83 -19.23
C SER A 23 12.40 5.60 -20.04
N ALA A 24 11.44 4.72 -20.31
CA ALA A 24 11.58 3.74 -21.39
C ALA A 24 11.44 4.50 -22.71
N ALA A 25 12.55 4.68 -23.43
CA ALA A 25 12.51 5.25 -24.76
C ALA A 25 11.62 4.38 -25.67
N CYS A 26 10.55 4.97 -26.20
CA CYS A 26 9.78 4.40 -27.30
C CYS A 26 10.68 4.31 -28.53
N ALA A 27 10.91 3.09 -29.05
CA ALA A 27 11.44 2.88 -30.39
C ALA A 27 10.51 1.97 -31.17
N GLY A 28 9.82 2.57 -32.13
CA GLY A 28 9.29 1.94 -33.35
C GLY A 28 9.15 3.03 -34.43
N PRO A 29 8.93 2.71 -35.72
CA PRO A 29 8.62 1.40 -36.31
C PRO A 29 9.39 1.09 -37.63
N ALA A 30 9.32 -0.16 -38.12
CA ALA A 30 9.21 -0.51 -39.55
C ALA A 30 8.99 -2.02 -39.73
N GLY A 31 7.96 -2.41 -40.48
CA GLY A 31 7.63 -3.81 -40.81
C GLY A 31 8.38 -4.36 -42.03
N VAL A 32 8.21 -5.67 -42.29
CA VAL A 32 7.64 -6.29 -43.51
C VAL A 32 7.77 -7.83 -43.43
N HIS A 33 6.61 -8.48 -43.55
CA HIS A 33 6.22 -9.82 -44.03
C HIS A 33 7.12 -11.09 -44.03
N ARG A 34 6.42 -12.17 -43.60
CA ARG A 34 6.33 -13.59 -44.08
C ARG A 34 7.41 -14.60 -43.66
N SER A 35 7.02 -15.64 -42.91
CA SER A 35 6.49 -16.93 -43.41
C SER A 35 6.22 -17.91 -42.26
N LEU A 36 5.23 -18.78 -42.41
CA LEU A 36 4.82 -19.84 -41.49
C LEU A 36 5.48 -21.19 -41.80
N ALA A 37 5.55 -22.02 -40.75
CA ALA A 37 5.69 -23.49 -40.67
C ALA A 37 7.10 -24.08 -40.40
N PRO A 38 7.20 -25.28 -39.79
CA PRO A 38 6.49 -25.79 -38.61
C PRO A 38 7.45 -26.33 -37.53
N ALA A 39 6.86 -26.82 -36.43
CA ALA A 39 7.49 -27.34 -35.22
C ALA A 39 8.58 -28.41 -35.43
N GLY A 40 9.66 -28.29 -34.65
CA GLY A 40 10.66 -29.32 -34.43
C GLY A 40 11.16 -29.24 -32.98
N GLU A 41 11.08 -30.36 -32.27
CA GLU A 41 11.58 -30.54 -30.90
C GLU A 41 13.07 -30.17 -30.80
N VAL A 42 13.42 -29.36 -29.79
CA VAL A 42 14.81 -29.24 -29.33
C VAL A 42 14.83 -29.41 -27.82
N ALA A 43 15.56 -30.43 -27.39
CA ALA A 43 15.76 -30.83 -26.01
C ALA A 43 16.33 -29.69 -25.15
N VAL A 44 15.75 -29.52 -23.97
CA VAL A 44 16.23 -28.61 -22.92
C VAL A 44 17.47 -29.24 -22.28
N GLN A 45 18.66 -28.73 -22.62
CA GLN A 45 19.84 -28.91 -21.78
C GLN A 45 19.82 -27.88 -20.66
N ALA A 46 19.88 -28.36 -19.42
CA ALA A 46 20.05 -27.56 -18.23
C ALA A 46 21.45 -26.92 -18.21
N GLY A 47 21.55 -25.72 -18.76
CA GLY A 47 22.69 -24.83 -18.56
C GLY A 47 22.44 -23.95 -17.35
N GLY A 48 23.13 -24.21 -16.25
CA GLY A 48 23.13 -23.35 -15.07
C GLY A 48 23.76 -22.00 -15.42
N SER A 49 22.91 -20.99 -15.64
CA SER A 49 23.33 -19.60 -15.65
C SER A 49 23.42 -19.13 -14.19
N GLN A 50 24.64 -19.08 -13.65
CA GLN A 50 24.93 -18.25 -12.49
C GLN A 50 24.57 -16.80 -12.85
N GLU A 51 23.56 -16.26 -12.19
CA GLU A 51 23.33 -14.82 -12.19
C GLU A 51 24.61 -14.12 -11.66
N PRO A 52 25.06 -13.04 -12.29
CA PRO A 52 26.22 -12.32 -11.80
C PRO A 52 25.87 -11.72 -10.43
N ALA A 53 26.59 -12.16 -9.40
CA ALA A 53 26.54 -11.53 -8.08
C ALA A 53 26.92 -10.05 -8.24
N VAL A 54 25.93 -9.17 -8.12
CA VAL A 54 26.18 -7.74 -7.95
C VAL A 54 26.79 -7.61 -6.56
N SER A 55 28.11 -7.44 -6.50
CA SER A 55 28.83 -7.20 -5.25
C SER A 55 28.31 -5.90 -4.63
N GLU A 56 27.73 -5.99 -3.43
CA GLU A 56 27.38 -4.80 -2.64
C GLU A 56 28.64 -3.94 -2.43
N PRO A 57 28.58 -2.62 -2.64
CA PRO A 57 29.67 -1.75 -2.28
C PRO A 57 29.90 -1.85 -0.76
N ALA A 58 31.16 -2.00 -0.35
CA ALA A 58 31.53 -2.03 1.06
C ALA A 58 30.94 -0.81 1.79
N ALA A 59 30.21 -1.05 2.89
CA ALA A 59 29.55 -0.04 3.70
C ALA A 59 30.52 1.11 4.04
N ALA A 60 30.24 2.30 3.48
CA ALA A 60 31.10 3.49 3.63
C ALA A 60 31.21 3.99 5.09
N ASP A 61 30.35 3.51 5.98
CA ASP A 61 30.19 3.94 7.37
C ASP A 61 30.53 2.85 8.42
N GLY A 62 30.89 1.64 7.99
CA GLY A 62 31.23 0.54 8.90
C GLY A 62 30.05 -0.01 9.72
N LEU A 63 28.81 0.33 9.37
CA LEU A 63 27.61 -0.20 10.01
C LEU A 63 27.31 -1.62 9.51
N ILE A 64 26.84 -2.47 10.43
CA ILE A 64 26.33 -3.80 10.14
C ILE A 64 24.89 -3.65 9.67
N LEU A 65 24.56 -4.20 8.51
CA LEU A 65 23.19 -4.38 8.05
C LEU A 65 22.69 -5.75 8.49
N ARG A 66 21.53 -5.78 9.16
CA ARG A 66 20.77 -7.01 9.40
C ARG A 66 19.43 -6.92 8.70
N GLU A 67 19.00 -8.06 8.16
CA GLU A 67 17.76 -8.20 7.41
C GLU A 67 16.93 -9.37 7.96
N ARG A 68 15.61 -9.20 7.99
CA ARG A 68 14.65 -10.28 8.24
C ARG A 68 13.56 -10.27 7.19
N ARG A 69 13.19 -11.45 6.70
CA ARG A 69 12.08 -11.65 5.76
C ARG A 69 11.15 -12.74 6.25
N GLY A 70 9.87 -12.62 5.92
CA GLY A 70 8.87 -13.61 6.27
C GLY A 70 7.50 -13.29 5.69
N GLY A 71 6.48 -14.06 6.10
CA GLY A 71 5.08 -13.83 5.73
C GLY A 71 4.26 -13.22 6.87
N VAL A 72 3.44 -12.23 6.55
CA VAL A 72 2.49 -11.57 7.46
C VAL A 72 1.40 -10.84 6.66
N MET A 73 0.20 -10.68 7.22
CA MET A 73 -0.92 -9.92 6.62
C MET A 73 -1.29 -10.36 5.19
N GLY A 74 -1.08 -11.64 4.87
CA GLY A 74 -1.34 -12.18 3.53
C GLY A 74 -0.34 -11.74 2.46
N THR A 75 0.83 -11.21 2.86
CA THR A 75 1.94 -10.81 1.98
C THR A 75 3.29 -11.21 2.59
N THR A 76 4.39 -10.79 1.97
CA THR A 76 5.75 -10.90 2.52
C THR A 76 6.20 -9.58 3.12
N PHE A 77 6.94 -9.63 4.22
CA PHE A 77 7.61 -8.47 4.80
C PHE A 77 9.13 -8.54 4.63
N MET A 78 9.76 -7.38 4.68
CA MET A 78 11.21 -7.19 4.77
C MET A 78 11.51 -6.12 5.83
N LEU A 79 12.36 -6.47 6.78
CA LEU A 79 12.86 -5.57 7.81
C LEU A 79 14.36 -5.39 7.61
N GLU A 80 14.83 -4.15 7.59
CA GLU A 80 16.26 -3.82 7.59
C GLU A 80 16.59 -2.93 8.78
N ALA A 81 17.70 -3.22 9.47
CA ALA A 81 18.25 -2.39 10.53
C ALA A 81 19.77 -2.27 10.37
N LEU A 82 20.29 -1.05 10.49
CA LEU A 82 21.73 -0.76 10.43
C LEU A 82 22.24 -0.23 11.77
N GLY A 83 23.38 -0.73 12.23
CA GLY A 83 24.00 -0.32 13.48
C GLY A 83 25.33 -1.00 13.77
N ALA A 84 25.98 -0.65 14.88
CA ALA A 84 27.27 -1.20 15.26
C ALA A 84 27.19 -2.53 16.05
N ASP A 85 26.03 -2.83 16.65
CA ASP A 85 25.82 -3.95 17.56
C ASP A 85 24.87 -4.98 16.93
N ALA A 86 25.43 -6.10 16.46
CA ALA A 86 24.68 -7.14 15.77
C ALA A 86 23.60 -7.81 16.64
N GLU A 87 23.84 -8.00 17.94
CA GLU A 87 22.88 -8.66 18.83
C GLU A 87 21.66 -7.76 19.05
N ARG A 88 21.91 -6.46 19.24
CA ARG A 88 20.84 -5.46 19.34
C ARG A 88 20.02 -5.34 18.04
N LEU A 89 20.68 -5.42 16.89
CA LEU A 89 19.99 -5.42 15.60
C LEU A 89 19.07 -6.64 15.46
N ASP A 90 19.57 -7.84 15.73
CA ASP A 90 18.78 -9.06 15.64
C ASP A 90 17.57 -9.03 16.60
N ALA A 91 17.77 -8.57 17.85
CA ALA A 91 16.69 -8.41 18.83
C ALA A 91 15.62 -7.39 18.39
N ALA A 92 16.04 -6.27 17.80
CA ALA A 92 15.12 -5.26 17.28
C ALA A 92 14.28 -5.81 16.11
N LEU A 93 14.88 -6.58 15.21
CA LEU A 93 14.18 -7.22 14.09
C LEU A 93 13.19 -8.28 14.57
N ASP A 94 13.54 -9.09 15.56
CA ASP A 94 12.63 -10.06 16.16
C ASP A 94 11.41 -9.37 16.80
N ALA A 95 11.65 -8.27 17.53
CA ALA A 95 10.57 -7.49 18.16
C ALA A 95 9.66 -6.82 17.13
N ALA A 96 10.23 -6.26 16.05
CA ALA A 96 9.47 -5.64 14.97
C ALA A 96 8.65 -6.67 14.17
N GLU A 97 9.19 -7.86 13.92
CA GLU A 97 8.45 -8.99 13.35
C GLU A 97 7.27 -9.39 14.24
N ALA A 98 7.50 -9.52 15.54
CA ALA A 98 6.44 -9.84 16.50
C ALA A 98 5.32 -8.79 16.50
N GLU A 99 5.67 -7.50 16.38
CA GLU A 99 4.68 -6.42 16.29
C GLU A 99 3.85 -6.49 15.00
N LEU A 100 4.46 -6.79 13.84
CA LEU A 100 3.70 -7.02 12.61
C LEU A 100 2.66 -8.14 12.78
N ARG A 101 3.05 -9.24 13.43
CA ARG A 101 2.13 -10.37 13.71
C ARG A 101 1.03 -9.98 14.69
N ARG A 102 1.34 -9.22 15.74
CA ARG A 102 0.33 -8.71 16.69
C ARG A 102 -0.70 -7.83 16.00
N ILE A 103 -0.28 -6.96 15.08
CA ILE A 103 -1.20 -6.12 14.30
C ILE A 103 -2.06 -6.95 13.34
N GLU A 104 -1.50 -7.99 12.71
CA GLU A 104 -2.29 -8.94 11.91
C GLU A 104 -3.37 -9.60 12.78
N ASP A 105 -3.00 -10.09 13.96
CA ASP A 105 -3.91 -10.76 14.88
C ASP A 105 -5.03 -9.85 15.41
N LEU A 106 -4.76 -8.55 15.52
CA LEU A 106 -5.74 -7.55 15.92
C LEU A 106 -6.82 -7.31 14.85
N MET A 107 -6.47 -7.39 13.56
CA MET A 107 -7.26 -6.79 12.46
C MET A 107 -7.59 -7.73 11.29
N THR A 108 -7.08 -8.95 11.30
CA THR A 108 -7.34 -9.93 10.24
C THR A 108 -8.81 -10.30 10.13
N THR A 109 -9.30 -10.51 8.89
CA THR A 109 -10.69 -10.88 8.59
C THR A 109 -10.88 -12.36 8.21
N TRP A 110 -9.80 -13.12 8.05
CA TRP A 110 -9.85 -14.53 7.60
C TRP A 110 -9.62 -15.56 8.72
N ARG A 111 -9.41 -15.09 9.95
CA ARG A 111 -9.31 -15.87 11.18
C ARG A 111 -9.95 -15.08 12.32
N THR A 112 -10.25 -15.74 13.44
CA THR A 112 -10.76 -15.04 14.62
C THR A 112 -9.78 -14.00 15.09
N SER A 113 -10.28 -12.78 15.26
CA SER A 113 -9.58 -11.57 15.70
C SER A 113 -10.55 -10.65 16.45
N PRO A 114 -10.05 -9.69 17.23
CA PRO A 114 -10.87 -8.62 17.81
C PRO A 114 -11.73 -7.88 16.78
N LEU A 115 -11.23 -7.65 15.55
CA LEU A 115 -12.03 -7.06 14.47
C LEU A 115 -13.21 -7.96 14.06
N THR A 116 -12.99 -9.27 13.89
CA THR A 116 -14.08 -10.20 13.54
C THR A 116 -15.10 -10.35 14.66
N GLU A 117 -14.67 -10.31 15.92
CA GLU A 117 -15.54 -10.33 17.09
C GLU A 117 -16.42 -9.07 17.17
N LEU A 118 -15.85 -7.90 16.85
CA LEU A 118 -16.60 -6.66 16.70
C LEU A 118 -17.63 -6.77 15.56
N ASN A 119 -17.22 -7.27 14.39
CA ASN A 119 -18.11 -7.46 13.24
C ASN A 119 -19.30 -8.38 13.56
N ALA A 120 -19.08 -9.44 14.35
CA ALA A 120 -20.14 -10.37 14.76
C ALA A 120 -21.19 -9.74 15.68
N ARG A 121 -20.90 -8.56 16.25
CA ARG A 121 -21.80 -7.79 17.12
C ARG A 121 -22.49 -6.61 16.41
N SER A 122 -22.38 -6.54 15.08
CA SER A 122 -23.13 -5.55 14.29
C SER A 122 -24.62 -5.55 14.64
N GLY A 123 -25.18 -4.36 14.86
CA GLY A 123 -26.58 -4.16 15.27
C GLY A 123 -26.88 -4.40 16.75
N GLN A 124 -25.89 -4.73 17.59
CA GLN A 124 -26.09 -5.01 19.03
C GLN A 124 -25.82 -3.79 19.94
N GLY A 125 -25.58 -2.62 19.36
CA GLY A 125 -25.21 -1.39 20.08
C GLY A 125 -23.69 -1.25 20.28
N PRO A 126 -23.24 -0.31 21.14
CA PRO A 126 -21.82 -0.07 21.39
C PRO A 126 -21.10 -1.28 22.01
N VAL A 127 -19.94 -1.62 21.45
CA VAL A 127 -19.09 -2.73 21.90
C VAL A 127 -17.76 -2.16 22.41
N VAL A 128 -17.38 -2.50 23.64
CA VAL A 128 -16.04 -2.19 24.16
C VAL A 128 -14.99 -3.01 23.41
N VAL A 129 -13.98 -2.34 22.88
CA VAL A 129 -12.85 -2.94 22.17
C VAL A 129 -11.53 -2.44 22.73
N GLU A 130 -10.42 -3.07 22.33
CA GLU A 130 -9.10 -2.54 22.61
C GLU A 130 -8.95 -1.12 22.05
N ARG A 131 -8.31 -0.24 22.83
CA ARG A 131 -8.16 1.17 22.47
C ARG A 131 -7.48 1.35 21.11
N GLU A 132 -6.49 0.52 20.80
CA GLU A 132 -5.78 0.56 19.52
C GLU A 132 -6.70 0.24 18.34
N LEU A 133 -7.59 -0.75 18.49
CA LEU A 133 -8.59 -1.08 17.46
C LEU A 133 -9.55 0.09 17.25
N ALA A 134 -10.04 0.73 18.33
CA ALA A 134 -10.89 1.91 18.22
C ALA A 134 -10.16 3.07 17.51
N GLN A 135 -8.88 3.28 17.79
CA GLN A 135 -8.06 4.33 17.17
C GLN A 135 -7.87 4.13 15.67
N ILE A 136 -7.56 2.91 15.21
CA ILE A 136 -7.40 2.66 13.77
C ILE A 136 -8.74 2.73 13.02
N ILE A 137 -9.85 2.30 13.64
CA ILE A 137 -11.19 2.46 13.05
C ILE A 137 -11.49 3.95 12.91
N ASP A 138 -11.30 4.74 13.96
CA ASP A 138 -11.48 6.20 13.92
C ASP A 138 -10.58 6.89 12.88
N GLN A 139 -9.32 6.46 12.75
CA GLN A 139 -8.44 6.92 11.67
C GLN A 139 -8.99 6.58 10.29
N SER A 140 -9.51 5.36 10.12
CA SER A 140 -10.12 4.91 8.87
C SER A 140 -11.34 5.76 8.51
N LEU A 141 -12.18 6.10 9.49
CA LEU A 141 -13.35 6.96 9.29
C LEU A 141 -12.96 8.39 8.88
N ARG A 142 -11.89 8.95 9.45
CA ARG A 142 -11.36 10.25 9.01
C ARG A 142 -10.90 10.24 7.55
N VAL A 143 -10.23 9.18 7.12
CA VAL A 143 -9.83 9.04 5.71
C VAL A 143 -11.04 8.85 4.81
N ALA A 144 -12.05 8.08 5.27
CA ALA A 144 -13.29 7.90 4.53
C ALA A 144 -14.03 9.23 4.34
N GLU A 145 -14.13 10.06 5.38
CA GLU A 145 -14.71 11.40 5.29
C GLU A 145 -13.92 12.29 4.32
N ALA A 146 -12.58 12.32 4.45
CA ALA A 146 -11.72 13.14 3.60
C ALA A 146 -11.77 12.76 2.11
N THR A 147 -12.03 11.49 1.82
CA THR A 147 -12.10 10.93 0.46
C THR A 147 -13.53 10.84 -0.08
N GLY A 148 -14.53 11.30 0.68
CA GLY A 148 -15.93 11.18 0.29
C GLY A 148 -16.41 9.73 0.14
N GLY A 149 -15.81 8.80 0.88
CA GLY A 149 -16.11 7.37 0.84
C GLY A 149 -15.39 6.59 -0.27
N ALA A 150 -14.44 7.20 -1.00
CA ALA A 150 -13.63 6.45 -1.95
C ALA A 150 -12.73 5.41 -1.26
N PHE A 151 -12.22 5.74 -0.08
CA PHE A 151 -11.86 4.74 0.93
C PHE A 151 -13.01 4.63 1.93
N ASP A 152 -13.45 3.42 2.26
CA ASP A 152 -14.50 3.22 3.25
C ASP A 152 -14.22 1.91 4.01
N PRO A 153 -13.96 1.93 5.34
CA PRO A 153 -13.65 0.71 6.08
C PRO A 153 -14.83 -0.28 6.17
N THR A 154 -16.04 0.10 5.76
CA THR A 154 -17.22 -0.77 5.70
C THR A 154 -17.36 -1.52 4.37
N TRP A 155 -16.42 -1.32 3.43
CA TRP A 155 -16.38 -1.98 2.12
C TRP A 155 -16.56 -3.50 2.22
N TYR A 156 -16.09 -4.11 3.31
CA TYR A 156 -16.11 -5.56 3.51
C TYR A 156 -17.52 -6.14 3.64
N SER A 157 -18.54 -5.30 3.88
CA SER A 157 -19.96 -5.69 3.80
C SER A 157 -20.29 -6.27 2.43
N ALA A 158 -19.78 -5.67 1.34
CA ALA A 158 -19.86 -6.18 -0.03
C ALA A 158 -18.62 -6.99 -0.43
N GLY A 159 -17.45 -6.61 0.09
CA GLY A 159 -16.17 -7.22 -0.28
C GLY A 159 -16.05 -8.71 0.03
N LYS A 160 -16.74 -9.20 1.07
CA LYS A 160 -16.81 -10.63 1.41
C LYS A 160 -17.46 -11.50 0.33
N LEU A 161 -18.20 -10.92 -0.61
CA LEU A 161 -18.78 -11.64 -1.75
C LEU A 161 -17.71 -12.00 -2.80
N TRP A 162 -16.60 -11.26 -2.83
CA TRP A 162 -15.52 -11.48 -3.80
C TRP A 162 -14.45 -12.41 -3.22
N ASP A 163 -14.18 -13.52 -3.90
CA ASP A 163 -13.05 -14.39 -3.60
C ASP A 163 -12.00 -14.35 -4.73
N PHE A 164 -11.04 -13.44 -4.59
CA PHE A 164 -9.91 -13.31 -5.51
C PHE A 164 -8.86 -14.42 -5.38
N LYS A 165 -9.02 -15.36 -4.45
CA LYS A 165 -8.13 -16.51 -4.25
C LYS A 165 -8.78 -17.83 -4.69
N ALA A 166 -10.06 -17.81 -5.05
CA ALA A 166 -10.77 -19.00 -5.50
C ALA A 166 -10.08 -19.63 -6.73
N PRO A 167 -9.93 -20.97 -6.77
CA PRO A 167 -9.38 -21.66 -7.94
C PRO A 167 -10.21 -21.41 -9.21
N VAL A 168 -11.52 -21.22 -9.05
CA VAL A 168 -12.44 -20.84 -10.11
C VAL A 168 -13.04 -19.49 -9.74
N PRO A 169 -12.61 -18.39 -10.38
CA PRO A 169 -13.14 -17.08 -10.08
C PRO A 169 -14.62 -17.00 -10.45
N THR A 170 -15.41 -16.42 -9.55
CA THR A 170 -16.83 -16.12 -9.78
C THR A 170 -17.07 -14.63 -9.63
N ILE A 171 -17.91 -14.08 -10.50
CA ILE A 171 -18.41 -12.71 -10.34
C ILE A 171 -19.68 -12.81 -9.50
N PRO A 172 -19.77 -12.09 -8.35
CA PRO A 172 -20.99 -12.09 -7.55
C PRO A 172 -22.19 -11.58 -8.36
N ALA A 173 -23.39 -12.11 -8.07
CA ALA A 173 -24.59 -11.66 -8.75
C ALA A 173 -24.87 -10.18 -8.44
N GLY A 174 -25.42 -9.45 -9.42
CA GLY A 174 -25.69 -8.03 -9.24
C GLY A 174 -26.67 -7.74 -8.09
N GLU A 175 -27.64 -8.61 -7.87
CA GLU A 175 -28.61 -8.51 -6.77
C GLU A 175 -27.95 -8.70 -5.39
N ASP A 176 -26.99 -9.63 -5.28
CA ASP A 176 -26.23 -9.86 -4.05
C ASP A 176 -25.36 -8.65 -3.71
N ILE A 177 -24.70 -8.06 -4.73
CA ILE A 177 -23.91 -6.83 -4.55
C ILE A 177 -24.82 -5.69 -4.11
N ALA A 178 -25.96 -5.49 -4.77
CA ALA A 178 -26.90 -4.41 -4.45
C ALA A 178 -27.41 -4.53 -3.00
N THR A 179 -27.76 -5.75 -2.56
CA THR A 179 -28.18 -6.02 -1.18
C THR A 179 -27.05 -5.73 -0.20
N ALA A 180 -25.83 -6.17 -0.49
CA ALA A 180 -24.69 -5.95 0.40
C ALA A 180 -24.28 -4.47 0.49
N LEU A 181 -24.47 -3.69 -0.58
CA LEU A 181 -24.20 -2.25 -0.62
C LEU A 181 -25.11 -1.46 0.32
N GLU A 182 -26.29 -1.97 0.66
CA GLU A 182 -27.16 -1.34 1.67
C GLU A 182 -26.46 -1.23 3.03
N HIS A 183 -25.45 -2.06 3.30
CA HIS A 183 -24.70 -2.07 4.55
C HIS A 183 -23.34 -1.34 4.48
N VAL A 184 -22.97 -0.81 3.31
CA VAL A 184 -21.76 -0.02 3.10
C VAL A 184 -22.06 1.46 3.38
N GLY A 185 -21.12 2.12 4.03
CA GLY A 185 -21.13 3.54 4.36
C GLY A 185 -20.46 3.81 5.70
N TYR A 186 -19.36 4.57 5.71
CA TYR A 186 -18.62 4.92 6.93
C TYR A 186 -19.47 5.64 8.00
N GLY A 187 -20.55 6.32 7.61
CA GLY A 187 -21.51 6.94 8.54
C GLY A 187 -22.29 5.93 9.42
N ARG A 188 -22.22 4.63 9.10
CA ARG A 188 -22.83 3.52 9.86
C ARG A 188 -21.98 3.04 11.03
N VAL A 189 -20.85 3.70 11.27
CA VAL A 189 -19.88 3.36 12.32
C VAL A 189 -19.76 4.54 13.27
N LYS A 190 -19.91 4.29 14.57
CA LYS A 190 -19.64 5.30 15.61
C LYS A 190 -18.50 4.81 16.48
N VAL A 191 -17.57 5.70 16.78
CA VAL A 191 -16.45 5.43 17.68
C VAL A 191 -16.48 6.43 18.83
N ASP A 192 -16.38 5.92 20.06
CA ASP A 192 -16.09 6.72 21.25
C ASP A 192 -14.71 6.29 21.77
N LEU A 193 -13.71 7.15 21.56
CA LEU A 193 -12.33 6.90 21.99
C LEU A 193 -12.12 7.06 23.50
N ALA A 194 -13.01 7.75 24.20
CA ALA A 194 -12.91 7.90 25.66
C ALA A 194 -13.42 6.63 26.34
N ALA A 195 -14.52 6.07 25.85
CA ALA A 195 -15.08 4.80 26.32
C ALA A 195 -14.45 3.56 25.68
N SER A 196 -13.63 3.74 24.63
CA SER A 196 -13.12 2.65 23.77
C SER A 196 -14.24 1.77 23.23
N THR A 197 -15.33 2.38 22.77
CA THR A 197 -16.47 1.65 22.20
C THR A 197 -16.63 1.93 20.71
N VAL A 198 -17.01 0.89 19.97
CA VAL A 198 -17.40 0.98 18.57
C VAL A 198 -18.82 0.42 18.39
N GLU A 199 -19.68 1.16 17.71
CA GLU A 199 -21.03 0.75 17.35
C GLU A 199 -21.11 0.60 15.82
N LEU A 200 -21.61 -0.54 15.37
CA LEU A 200 -21.87 -0.83 13.95
C LEU A 200 -23.38 -0.97 13.75
N GLU A 201 -23.94 -0.29 12.76
CA GLU A 201 -25.32 -0.57 12.34
C GLU A 201 -25.49 -2.01 11.85
N ALA A 202 -26.72 -2.52 11.90
CA ALA A 202 -27.03 -3.91 11.55
C ALA A 202 -26.63 -4.23 10.10
N GLY A 203 -25.88 -5.32 9.94
CA GLY A 203 -25.38 -5.82 8.66
C GLY A 203 -24.08 -5.17 8.17
N THR A 204 -23.64 -4.05 8.77
CA THR A 204 -22.35 -3.43 8.45
C THR A 204 -21.19 -4.28 8.95
N VAL A 205 -20.23 -4.52 8.06
CA VAL A 205 -19.01 -5.29 8.34
C VAL A 205 -17.79 -4.45 8.00
N LEU A 206 -16.89 -4.31 8.96
CA LEU A 206 -15.61 -3.63 8.79
C LEU A 206 -14.56 -4.54 8.14
N GLY A 207 -13.73 -3.96 7.28
CA GLY A 207 -12.48 -4.54 6.81
C GLY A 207 -11.38 -3.48 6.73
N LEU A 208 -10.27 -3.72 7.43
CA LEU A 208 -9.17 -2.76 7.55
C LEU A 208 -8.02 -3.03 6.58
N GLY A 209 -8.23 -3.86 5.55
CA GLY A 209 -7.16 -4.30 4.64
C GLY A 209 -6.44 -3.19 3.86
N GLY A 210 -7.10 -2.05 3.64
CA GLY A 210 -6.52 -0.87 2.99
C GLY A 210 -5.82 0.10 3.94
N ILE A 211 -5.61 -0.24 5.22
CA ILE A 211 -4.88 0.59 6.19
C ILE A 211 -3.99 -0.25 7.12
N ALA A 212 -4.37 -1.51 7.40
CA ALA A 212 -3.74 -2.34 8.41
C ALA A 212 -2.26 -2.65 8.11
N LYS A 213 -1.88 -2.80 6.84
CA LYS A 213 -0.49 -3.09 6.45
C LYS A 213 0.39 -1.87 6.74
N GLY A 214 0.00 -0.71 6.22
CA GLY A 214 0.68 0.55 6.52
C GLY A 214 0.73 0.85 8.02
N TYR A 215 -0.36 0.61 8.75
CA TYR A 215 -0.36 0.76 10.21
C TYR A 215 0.64 -0.19 10.88
N GLY A 216 0.68 -1.46 10.48
CA GLY A 216 1.67 -2.43 10.95
C GLY A 216 3.12 -1.99 10.70
N VAL A 217 3.38 -1.44 9.52
CA VAL A 217 4.68 -0.85 9.15
C VAL A 217 5.06 0.28 10.09
N ASP A 218 4.13 1.19 10.39
CA ASP A 218 4.36 2.28 11.34
C ASP A 218 4.68 1.78 12.76
N ARG A 219 3.95 0.75 13.22
CA ARG A 219 4.14 0.15 14.54
C ARG A 219 5.47 -0.59 14.68
N ALA A 220 5.80 -1.43 13.70
CA ALA A 220 7.07 -2.14 13.68
C ALA A 220 8.28 -1.19 13.61
N LEU A 221 8.17 -0.11 12.84
CA LEU A 221 9.21 0.92 12.79
C LEU A 221 9.35 1.67 14.12
N ALA A 222 8.24 1.91 14.84
CA ALA A 222 8.30 2.46 16.19
C ALA A 222 9.05 1.52 17.15
N VAL A 223 8.82 0.21 17.06
CA VAL A 223 9.56 -0.80 17.84
C VAL A 223 11.06 -0.77 17.52
N LEU A 224 11.45 -0.64 16.24
CA LEU A 224 12.87 -0.46 15.88
C LEU A 224 13.47 0.78 16.57
N ARG A 225 12.75 1.91 16.56
CA ARG A 225 13.18 3.14 17.24
C ARG A 225 13.27 2.99 18.76
N GLU A 226 12.36 2.25 19.38
CA GLU A 226 12.40 1.96 20.83
C GLU A 226 13.62 1.12 21.21
N HIS A 227 14.05 0.23 20.31
CA HIS A 227 15.33 -0.46 20.41
C HIS A 227 16.51 0.44 20.01
N GLY A 228 16.28 1.73 19.75
CA GLY A 228 17.21 2.78 19.36
C GLY A 228 17.95 2.52 18.05
N ILE A 229 17.28 1.87 17.09
CA ILE A 229 17.71 1.81 15.70
C ILE A 229 17.49 3.19 15.06
N GLU A 230 18.53 3.78 14.51
CA GLU A 230 18.49 5.10 13.85
C GLU A 230 18.32 4.99 12.33
N HIS A 231 18.74 3.86 11.76
CA HIS A 231 18.79 3.58 10.33
C HIS A 231 18.08 2.25 10.06
N GLY A 232 16.99 2.28 9.31
CA GLY A 232 16.23 1.06 9.05
C GLY A 232 15.04 1.27 8.13
N MET A 233 14.44 0.16 7.73
CA MET A 233 13.29 0.10 6.85
C MET A 233 12.37 -1.03 7.30
N VAL A 234 11.07 -0.77 7.19
CA VAL A 234 10.03 -1.79 7.30
C VAL A 234 9.23 -1.74 6.00
N ASP A 235 9.07 -2.89 5.36
CA ASP A 235 8.25 -3.09 4.16
C ASP A 235 7.32 -4.28 4.37
N ALA A 236 6.03 -4.11 4.11
CA ALA A 236 5.03 -5.17 4.09
C ALA A 236 4.25 -5.13 2.76
N GLY A 237 4.72 -5.88 1.78
CA GLY A 237 4.03 -6.01 0.48
C GLY A 237 4.04 -4.75 -0.38
N GLY A 238 5.05 -3.88 -0.24
CA GLY A 238 5.14 -2.60 -0.95
C GLY A 238 4.64 -1.40 -0.13
N ASP A 239 4.05 -1.64 1.03
CA ASP A 239 3.80 -0.61 2.03
C ASP A 239 5.07 -0.46 2.86
N LEU A 240 5.77 0.67 2.75
CA LEU A 240 7.07 0.79 3.41
C LEU A 240 7.29 2.14 4.09
N ARG A 241 8.15 2.11 5.11
CA ARG A 241 8.61 3.30 5.82
C ARG A 241 10.06 3.16 6.21
N VAL A 242 10.81 4.23 6.01
CA VAL A 242 12.26 4.28 6.27
C VAL A 242 12.60 5.28 7.36
N ILE A 243 13.69 5.02 8.07
CA ILE A 243 14.33 5.95 9.02
C ILE A 243 15.82 6.07 8.73
N GLY A 244 16.37 7.24 9.01
CA GLY A 244 17.78 7.52 8.79
C GLY A 244 18.16 7.37 7.31
N ARG A 245 19.26 6.67 7.08
CA ARG A 245 20.00 6.55 5.81
C ARG A 245 20.54 5.13 5.64
N LYS A 246 20.68 4.65 4.42
CA LYS A 246 21.35 3.38 4.10
C LYS A 246 22.78 3.69 3.70
N HIS A 247 23.76 3.28 4.52
CA HIS A 247 25.19 3.52 4.30
C HIS A 247 25.56 4.98 3.97
N GLY A 248 25.03 5.94 4.75
CA GLY A 248 25.23 7.38 4.54
C GLY A 248 24.34 8.02 3.45
N GLU A 249 23.65 7.24 2.63
CA GLU A 249 22.81 7.72 1.54
C GLU A 249 21.32 7.70 1.89
N VAL A 250 20.52 8.52 1.20
CA VAL A 250 19.05 8.43 1.31
C VAL A 250 18.57 7.13 0.69
N TRP A 251 17.52 6.55 1.25
CA TRP A 251 16.95 5.30 0.79
C TRP A 251 16.43 5.46 -0.65
N GLN A 252 16.90 4.62 -1.58
CA GLN A 252 16.43 4.63 -2.97
C GLN A 252 15.31 3.60 -3.13
N ILE A 253 14.07 4.05 -3.22
CA ILE A 253 12.91 3.15 -3.28
C ILE A 253 12.33 3.10 -4.68
N ALA A 254 12.35 1.92 -5.29
CA ALA A 254 11.81 1.70 -6.63
C ALA A 254 10.29 1.49 -6.60
N VAL A 255 9.58 2.25 -7.43
CA VAL A 255 8.16 2.06 -7.75
C VAL A 255 8.07 1.13 -8.94
N ARG A 256 7.36 0.01 -8.80
CA ARG A 256 7.18 -0.99 -9.85
C ARG A 256 6.28 -0.48 -10.98
N HIS A 257 6.59 -0.86 -12.22
CA HIS A 257 5.72 -0.59 -13.35
C HIS A 257 4.44 -1.47 -13.30
N PRO A 258 3.23 -0.90 -13.39
CA PRO A 258 1.96 -1.64 -13.16
C PRO A 258 1.62 -2.68 -14.22
N ARG A 259 2.31 -2.65 -15.37
CA ARG A 259 2.07 -3.53 -16.53
C ARG A 259 3.30 -4.26 -17.05
N ARG A 260 4.50 -3.88 -16.62
CA ARG A 260 5.77 -4.40 -17.13
C ARG A 260 6.51 -5.03 -15.97
N ARG A 261 6.32 -6.34 -15.80
CA ARG A 261 6.86 -7.07 -14.65
C ARG A 261 8.38 -7.00 -14.67
N GLY A 262 8.98 -6.56 -13.57
CA GLY A 262 10.43 -6.37 -13.44
C GLY A 262 10.91 -4.95 -13.79
N ASP A 263 10.10 -4.16 -14.48
CA ASP A 263 10.45 -2.78 -14.80
C ASP A 263 10.19 -1.85 -13.60
N VAL A 264 11.11 -0.90 -13.42
CA VAL A 264 10.98 0.22 -12.47
C VAL A 264 10.33 1.38 -13.21
N LEU A 265 9.23 1.90 -12.67
CA LEU A 265 8.56 3.10 -13.16
C LEU A 265 9.31 4.37 -12.72
N ALA A 266 9.64 4.43 -11.43
CA ALA A 266 10.31 5.56 -10.82
C ALA A 266 11.17 5.11 -9.64
N VAL A 267 12.20 5.88 -9.30
CA VAL A 267 12.96 5.74 -8.05
C VAL A 267 12.75 6.99 -7.22
N ILE A 268 12.30 6.79 -5.98
CA ILE A 268 12.00 7.86 -5.04
C ILE A 268 13.05 7.82 -3.90
N PRO A 269 13.88 8.87 -3.77
CA PRO A 269 14.80 9.01 -2.65
C PRO A 269 14.08 9.45 -1.38
N LEU A 270 14.11 8.62 -0.34
CA LEU A 270 13.37 8.78 0.91
C LEU A 270 14.27 8.89 2.14
N ALA A 271 13.85 9.70 3.10
CA ALA A 271 14.43 9.74 4.44
C ALA A 271 13.33 10.06 5.47
N ASN A 272 13.18 9.21 6.49
CA ASN A 272 12.22 9.40 7.59
C ASN A 272 10.76 9.58 7.13
N ILE A 273 10.32 8.83 6.12
CA ILE A 273 9.02 8.98 5.46
C ILE A 273 8.52 7.62 4.96
N ALA A 274 7.21 7.50 4.75
CA ALA A 274 6.56 6.33 4.19
C ALA A 274 6.29 6.51 2.69
N VAL A 275 6.28 5.39 1.96
CA VAL A 275 5.73 5.29 0.62
C VAL A 275 4.91 4.01 0.53
N VAL A 276 3.71 4.09 -0.01
CA VAL A 276 2.80 2.95 -0.14
C VAL A 276 2.21 2.94 -1.53
N THR A 277 2.12 1.77 -2.16
CA THR A 277 1.53 1.63 -3.50
C THR A 277 0.35 0.67 -3.46
N SER A 278 -0.81 1.15 -3.93
CA SER A 278 -1.95 0.31 -4.27
C SER A 278 -2.02 0.12 -5.78
N GLY A 279 -2.45 -1.05 -6.24
CA GLY A 279 -2.57 -1.32 -7.66
C GLY A 279 -3.44 -2.53 -7.99
N ASP A 280 -3.97 -2.52 -9.21
CA ASP A 280 -4.85 -3.58 -9.72
C ASP A 280 -4.13 -4.90 -10.06
N TYR A 281 -2.81 -4.95 -9.91
CA TYR A 281 -1.95 -6.07 -10.27
C TYR A 281 -1.47 -6.90 -9.08
N GLU A 282 -1.79 -6.51 -7.83
CA GLU A 282 -1.37 -7.29 -6.66
C GLU A 282 -2.20 -8.55 -6.45
N ARG A 283 -3.53 -8.41 -6.53
CA ARG A 283 -4.50 -9.52 -6.38
C ARG A 283 -5.65 -9.31 -7.33
N PHE A 284 -5.74 -10.17 -8.35
CA PHE A 284 -6.75 -10.10 -9.39
C PHE A 284 -6.96 -11.47 -10.07
N PHE A 285 -8.03 -11.58 -10.83
CA PHE A 285 -8.23 -12.61 -11.84
C PHE A 285 -8.67 -11.97 -13.16
N GLU A 286 -8.58 -12.73 -14.25
CA GLU A 286 -9.05 -12.30 -15.57
C GLU A 286 -10.17 -13.24 -16.04
N LEU A 287 -11.28 -12.66 -16.49
CA LEU A 287 -12.41 -13.38 -17.07
C LEU A 287 -12.88 -12.63 -18.31
N ASP A 288 -12.98 -13.32 -19.44
CA ASP A 288 -13.39 -12.77 -20.74
C ASP A 288 -12.60 -11.50 -21.16
N GLY A 289 -11.30 -11.47 -20.84
CA GLY A 289 -10.41 -10.35 -21.16
C GLY A 289 -10.56 -9.14 -20.23
N VAL A 290 -11.38 -9.23 -19.18
CA VAL A 290 -11.56 -8.19 -18.16
C VAL A 290 -10.84 -8.58 -16.88
N ARG A 291 -10.07 -7.65 -16.32
CA ARG A 291 -9.39 -7.80 -15.04
C ARG A 291 -10.31 -7.41 -13.88
N TYR A 292 -10.44 -8.29 -12.89
CA TYR A 292 -11.16 -8.06 -11.65
C TYR A 292 -10.18 -8.13 -10.48
N HIS A 293 -9.96 -7.00 -9.79
CA HIS A 293 -8.97 -6.88 -8.72
C HIS A 293 -9.59 -6.56 -7.36
N HIS A 294 -8.81 -6.76 -6.30
CA HIS A 294 -9.24 -6.67 -4.91
C HIS A 294 -9.58 -5.26 -4.40
N ILE A 295 -9.11 -4.20 -5.06
CA ILE A 295 -9.50 -2.82 -4.72
C ILE A 295 -10.91 -2.58 -5.25
N LEU A 296 -11.92 -2.59 -4.37
CA LEU A 296 -13.30 -2.35 -4.72
C LEU A 296 -13.67 -0.88 -4.55
N ASP A 297 -14.50 -0.36 -5.45
CA ASP A 297 -15.18 0.92 -5.25
C ASP A 297 -16.37 0.71 -4.30
N PRO A 298 -16.36 1.31 -3.08
CA PRO A 298 -17.42 1.12 -2.10
C PRO A 298 -18.81 1.57 -2.58
N ARG A 299 -18.89 2.41 -3.62
CA ARG A 299 -20.15 2.90 -4.20
C ARG A 299 -20.81 1.89 -5.13
N THR A 300 -20.02 0.98 -5.70
CA THR A 300 -20.49 0.03 -6.71
C THR A 300 -20.33 -1.42 -6.28
N GLY A 301 -19.51 -1.69 -5.26
CA GLY A 301 -19.18 -3.03 -4.80
C GLY A 301 -18.38 -3.84 -5.84
N ARG A 302 -17.83 -3.19 -6.87
CA ARG A 302 -17.08 -3.78 -7.98
C ARG A 302 -15.63 -3.27 -7.97
N PRO A 303 -14.69 -3.97 -8.63
CA PRO A 303 -13.32 -3.49 -8.79
C PRO A 303 -13.29 -2.07 -9.34
N ALA A 304 -12.47 -1.22 -8.72
CA ALA A 304 -12.33 0.18 -9.08
C ALA A 304 -11.76 0.38 -10.49
N THR A 305 -12.13 1.46 -11.14
CA THR A 305 -11.65 1.79 -12.50
C THR A 305 -11.05 3.20 -12.55
N GLY A 306 -10.52 3.70 -11.43
CA GLY A 306 -9.96 5.06 -11.35
C GLY A 306 -8.51 5.12 -11.84
N ALA A 307 -7.68 4.14 -11.47
CA ALA A 307 -6.27 4.09 -11.84
C ALA A 307 -5.69 2.66 -11.79
N MET A 308 -4.62 2.40 -12.55
CA MET A 308 -3.89 1.12 -12.49
C MET A 308 -3.10 0.99 -11.19
N SER A 309 -2.49 2.10 -10.75
CA SER A 309 -1.81 2.21 -9.47
C SER A 309 -1.79 3.63 -8.95
N ALA A 310 -1.71 3.74 -7.63
CA ALA A 310 -1.40 4.97 -6.93
C ALA A 310 -0.32 4.70 -5.88
N THR A 311 0.74 5.51 -5.93
CA THR A 311 1.82 5.53 -4.94
C THR A 311 1.68 6.81 -4.12
N VAL A 312 1.56 6.69 -2.80
CA VAL A 312 1.43 7.83 -1.87
C VAL A 312 2.65 7.90 -0.97
N ILE A 313 3.23 9.09 -0.85
CA ILE A 313 4.39 9.38 0.00
C ILE A 313 3.90 10.30 1.12
N GLY A 314 4.23 9.97 2.37
CA GLY A 314 3.69 10.71 3.51
C GLY A 314 4.31 10.32 4.85
N PRO A 315 3.94 10.99 5.94
CA PRO A 315 4.60 10.82 7.23
C PRO A 315 4.37 9.45 7.88
N GLU A 316 3.23 8.80 7.58
CA GLU A 316 2.73 7.58 8.22
C GLU A 316 2.24 6.62 7.12
N ALA A 317 2.71 5.38 7.17
CA ALA A 317 2.38 4.37 6.18
C ALA A 317 0.89 3.98 6.23
N GLY A 318 0.24 3.96 7.40
CA GLY A 318 -1.20 3.68 7.50
C GLY A 318 -2.06 4.71 6.75
N LEU A 319 -1.72 6.00 6.88
CA LEU A 319 -2.39 7.05 6.10
C LEU A 319 -2.13 6.87 4.60
N CYS A 320 -0.88 6.58 4.22
CA CYS A 320 -0.52 6.36 2.81
C CYS A 320 -1.24 5.15 2.20
N ASP A 321 -1.41 4.05 2.92
CA ASP A 321 -2.13 2.84 2.46
C ASP A 321 -3.60 3.15 2.17
N ALA A 322 -4.26 3.86 3.10
CA ALA A 322 -5.66 4.24 2.96
C ALA A 322 -5.86 5.23 1.80
N LEU A 323 -4.96 6.20 1.65
CA LEU A 323 -4.99 7.14 0.53
C LEU A 323 -4.67 6.47 -0.80
N ALA A 324 -3.67 5.60 -0.88
CA ALA A 324 -3.34 4.88 -2.10
C ALA A 324 -4.54 4.05 -2.61
N THR A 325 -5.24 3.40 -1.68
CA THR A 325 -6.50 2.69 -1.96
C THR A 325 -7.57 3.66 -2.51
N ALA A 326 -7.78 4.80 -1.84
CA ALA A 326 -8.74 5.82 -2.29
C ALA A 326 -8.42 6.36 -3.69
N LEU A 327 -7.14 6.62 -3.98
CA LEU A 327 -6.70 7.19 -5.26
C LEU A 327 -6.92 6.22 -6.43
N CYS A 328 -6.82 4.90 -6.20
CA CYS A 328 -7.22 3.90 -7.20
C CYS A 328 -8.73 3.95 -7.53
N VAL A 329 -9.56 4.42 -6.60
CA VAL A 329 -11.01 4.61 -6.78
C VAL A 329 -11.34 5.97 -7.40
N MET A 330 -10.66 7.04 -6.96
CA MET A 330 -10.92 8.42 -7.38
C MET A 330 -10.36 8.73 -8.77
N GLY A 331 -9.26 8.09 -9.16
CA GLY A 331 -8.51 8.43 -10.37
C GLY A 331 -7.68 9.72 -10.24
N PRO A 332 -6.94 10.10 -11.30
CA PRO A 332 -5.92 11.15 -11.22
C PRO A 332 -6.46 12.55 -10.93
N GLU A 333 -7.57 12.96 -11.54
CA GLU A 333 -8.11 14.32 -11.38
C GLU A 333 -8.56 14.59 -9.93
N GLN A 334 -9.56 13.83 -9.45
CA GLN A 334 -10.09 13.98 -8.09
C GLN A 334 -9.03 13.61 -7.04
N GLY A 335 -8.20 12.61 -7.35
CA GLY A 335 -7.15 12.14 -6.48
C GLY A 335 -6.07 13.19 -6.23
N LEU A 336 -5.53 13.80 -7.27
CA LEU A 336 -4.53 14.86 -7.10
C LEU A 336 -5.14 16.11 -6.44
N GLU A 337 -6.37 16.49 -6.79
CA GLU A 337 -7.05 17.58 -6.09
C GLU A 337 -7.14 17.37 -4.58
N LEU A 338 -7.37 16.13 -4.12
CA LEU A 338 -7.34 15.77 -2.71
C LEU A 338 -5.95 15.93 -2.11
N ILE A 339 -4.93 15.39 -2.78
CA ILE A 339 -3.54 15.39 -2.30
C ILE A 339 -3.00 16.82 -2.18
N GLU A 340 -3.30 17.71 -3.12
CA GLU A 340 -2.89 19.13 -3.07
C GLU A 340 -3.43 19.90 -1.85
N ARG A 341 -4.48 19.37 -1.20
CA ARG A 341 -5.05 19.96 0.03
C ARG A 341 -4.44 19.39 1.30
N MET A 342 -3.64 18.32 1.21
CA MET A 342 -3.03 17.65 2.35
C MET A 342 -1.62 18.14 2.58
N GLU A 343 -1.29 18.48 3.84
CA GLU A 343 0.08 18.82 4.17
C GLU A 343 0.95 17.56 4.24
N ARG A 344 2.14 17.62 3.62
CA ARG A 344 3.18 16.56 3.69
C ARG A 344 2.74 15.22 3.10
N VAL A 345 1.81 15.23 2.16
CA VAL A 345 1.42 14.05 1.39
C VAL A 345 1.62 14.37 -0.08
N GLU A 346 2.22 13.45 -0.80
CA GLU A 346 2.45 13.54 -2.24
C GLU A 346 2.00 12.24 -2.90
N ALA A 347 1.67 12.27 -4.20
CA ALA A 347 1.20 11.11 -4.92
C ALA A 347 1.69 11.04 -6.36
N LEU A 348 1.90 9.80 -6.82
CA LEU A 348 2.08 9.40 -8.21
C LEU A 348 0.94 8.46 -8.57
N ILE A 349 0.16 8.82 -9.59
CA ILE A 349 -0.97 8.01 -10.08
C ILE A 349 -0.67 7.60 -11.52
N VAL A 350 -0.81 6.31 -11.82
CA VAL A 350 -0.78 5.79 -13.20
C VAL A 350 -2.20 5.47 -13.61
N ASP A 351 -2.71 6.23 -14.58
CA ASP A 351 -4.08 6.08 -15.05
C ASP A 351 -4.27 4.83 -15.93
N LEU A 352 -5.51 4.61 -16.39
CA LEU A 352 -5.86 3.46 -17.23
C LEU A 352 -5.26 3.47 -18.64
N ASN A 353 -4.70 4.60 -19.09
CA ASN A 353 -3.94 4.70 -20.34
C ASN A 353 -2.44 4.46 -20.13
N GLY A 354 -2.00 4.32 -18.87
CA GLY A 354 -0.59 4.20 -18.51
C GLY A 354 0.12 5.55 -18.38
N GLU A 355 -0.62 6.66 -18.39
CA GLU A 355 -0.03 7.99 -18.20
C GLU A 355 0.19 8.27 -16.71
N MET A 356 1.30 8.97 -16.42
CA MET A 356 1.72 9.26 -15.06
C MET A 356 1.38 10.69 -14.66
N HIS A 357 0.62 10.79 -13.56
CA HIS A 357 0.15 12.03 -12.95
C HIS A 357 0.82 12.20 -11.60
N LEU A 358 1.39 13.38 -11.34
CA LEU A 358 2.14 13.66 -10.10
C LEU A 358 1.52 14.84 -9.37
N SER A 359 1.52 14.79 -8.04
CA SER A 359 1.29 15.98 -7.22
C SER A 359 2.45 16.98 -7.34
N SER A 360 2.16 18.23 -7.02
CA SER A 360 3.05 19.37 -7.25
C SER A 360 4.36 19.33 -6.48
N GLY A 361 4.46 18.53 -5.41
CA GLY A 361 5.70 18.34 -4.65
C GLY A 361 6.64 17.27 -5.21
N LEU A 362 6.23 16.50 -6.23
CA LEU A 362 7.08 15.51 -6.91
C LEU A 362 7.58 16.07 -8.26
N PRO A 363 8.84 16.52 -8.35
CA PRO A 363 9.36 17.08 -9.59
C PRO A 363 9.51 15.99 -10.66
N ARG A 364 9.14 16.29 -11.90
CA ARG A 364 9.45 15.42 -13.05
C ARG A 364 10.91 15.55 -13.44
N ALA A 365 11.51 14.45 -13.92
CA ALA A 365 12.93 14.40 -14.26
C ALA A 365 13.33 15.32 -15.43
N ASP A 366 12.37 15.71 -16.28
CA ASP A 366 12.50 16.57 -17.46
C ASP A 366 12.36 18.07 -17.17
N GLU A 367 11.96 18.47 -15.96
CA GLU A 367 11.74 19.88 -15.58
C GLU A 367 12.96 20.56 -14.91
N ARG A 368 14.19 20.26 -15.37
CA ARG A 368 15.36 21.07 -14.95
C ARG A 368 15.58 22.26 -15.88
N PRO A 369 15.85 23.47 -15.33
CA PRO A 369 16.35 24.60 -16.12
C PRO A 369 17.76 24.35 -16.66
#